data_AF-I4Z443-F1
#
_entry.id   AF-I4Z443-F1
#
_cell.length_a   1.000
_cell.length_b   1.000
_cell.length_c   1.000
_cell.angle_alpha   90.00
_cell.angle_beta   90.00
_cell.angle_gamma   90.00
#
_symmetry.space_group_name_H-M   'P 1'
#
loop_
_entity.id
_entity.type
_entity.pdbx_description
1 polymer ?
#
loop_
_entity_poly.entity_id
_entity_poly.type
_entity_poly.pdbx_seq_one_letter_code
_entity_poly.pdbx_strand_id
1 'polypeptide(L)'
;MKGTFAQAELHIIRARLHGGKLNKAAKGELRFALPVGLVWNGDQIVIDPDQEVRGAVRMVFDLFARESTAFGVVQRFNELGLRFPRRAYGGAWDGKLIWGRLTHSRVLGVLANPSYAGMYVFGRYQSSKEVEPSGEIRSRSRLMPQDAWRIVIPDHHEGYICADRFVVNRERLAANRTNGEELPGPVREGLCLLQGLLLCGVCGRRLGVRYTGNGGIYPIYQCVWKHREALAPRACLSVPSAPLDQAITDRLVSAITPVTIELARSARSGGCGSSGRATRPSWRSGATKLSIPPTG
;
A
#
# COMPACT_ATOMS: atom_id res chain seq x y z
N MET A 1 12.07 44.40 8.75
CA MET A 1 10.67 44.61 8.27
C MET A 1 10.38 44.16 6.83
N LYS A 2 11.36 44.00 5.92
CA LYS A 2 11.08 43.52 4.53
C LYS A 2 10.66 42.03 4.45
N GLY A 3 11.17 41.18 5.34
CA GLY A 3 10.86 39.74 5.34
C GLY A 3 9.42 39.39 5.75
N THR A 4 8.79 40.19 6.63
CA THR A 4 7.42 39.96 7.11
C THR A 4 6.38 40.34 6.06
N PHE A 5 6.62 41.41 5.30
CA PHE A 5 5.77 41.79 4.15
C PHE A 5 5.82 40.74 3.03
N ALA A 6 7.00 40.25 2.67
CA ALA A 6 7.14 39.18 1.67
C ALA A 6 6.43 37.88 2.09
N GLN A 7 6.45 37.54 3.39
CA GLN A 7 5.70 36.39 3.92
C GLN A 7 4.18 36.60 3.86
N ALA A 8 3.69 37.81 4.16
CA ALA A 8 2.27 38.14 4.07
C ALA A 8 1.76 38.13 2.62
N GLU A 9 2.53 38.66 1.67
CA GLU A 9 2.21 38.62 0.23
C GLU A 9 2.15 37.18 -0.28
N LEU A 10 3.13 36.34 0.07
CA LEU A 10 3.10 34.91 -0.25
C LEU A 10 1.88 34.20 0.34
N HIS A 11 1.45 34.58 1.54
CA HIS A 11 0.25 34.03 2.16
C HIS A 11 -1.01 34.38 1.35
N ILE A 12 -1.16 35.65 0.94
CA ILE A 12 -2.30 36.12 0.13
C ILE A 12 -2.32 35.44 -1.25
N ILE A 13 -1.17 35.33 -1.92
CA ILE A 13 -1.07 34.65 -3.23
C ILE A 13 -1.45 33.18 -3.08
N ARG A 14 -0.94 32.48 -2.07
CA ARG A 14 -1.30 31.08 -1.80
C ARG A 14 -2.79 30.92 -1.50
N ALA A 15 -3.38 31.82 -0.72
CA ALA A 15 -4.81 31.80 -0.42
C ALA A 15 -5.65 31.98 -1.69
N ARG A 16 -5.31 32.94 -2.56
CA ARG A 16 -5.99 33.16 -3.85
C ARG A 16 -5.85 31.97 -4.79
N LEU A 17 -4.65 31.40 -4.92
CA LEU A 17 -4.43 30.20 -5.72
C LEU A 17 -5.21 29.00 -5.19
N HIS A 18 -5.30 28.85 -3.86
CA HIS A 18 -6.09 27.81 -3.24
C HIS A 18 -7.59 28.01 -3.50
N GLY A 19 -8.09 29.23 -3.33
CA GLY A 19 -9.47 29.59 -3.64
C GLY A 19 -9.82 29.36 -5.12
N GLY A 20 -8.96 29.78 -6.04
CA GLY A 20 -9.12 29.53 -7.47
C GLY A 20 -9.14 28.03 -7.80
N LYS A 21 -8.27 27.24 -7.17
CA LYS A 21 -8.25 25.78 -7.31
C LYS A 21 -9.56 25.14 -6.83
N LEU A 22 -10.06 25.56 -5.66
CA LEU A 22 -11.32 25.06 -5.11
C LEU A 22 -12.52 25.48 -5.98
N ASN A 23 -12.55 26.71 -6.48
CA ASN A 23 -13.60 27.19 -7.37
C ASN A 23 -13.62 26.38 -8.68
N LYS A 24 -12.46 26.15 -9.30
CA LYS A 24 -12.37 25.32 -10.51
C LYS A 24 -12.80 23.87 -10.24
N ALA A 25 -12.44 23.33 -9.07
CA ALA A 25 -12.87 21.99 -8.69
C ALA A 25 -14.37 21.91 -8.41
N ALA A 26 -14.98 22.96 -7.83
CA ALA A 26 -16.41 23.00 -7.52
C ALA A 26 -17.27 22.97 -8.80
N LYS A 27 -16.71 23.44 -9.91
CA LYS A 27 -17.30 23.33 -11.25
C LYS A 27 -17.00 22.01 -11.97
N GLY A 28 -16.16 21.14 -11.40
CA GLY A 28 -15.73 19.90 -12.06
C GLY A 28 -14.60 20.06 -13.09
N GLU A 29 -14.06 21.27 -13.25
CA GLU A 29 -13.12 21.62 -14.33
C GLU A 29 -11.64 21.48 -13.90
N LEU A 30 -11.36 21.22 -12.61
CA LEU A 30 -9.98 21.15 -12.14
C LEU A 30 -9.34 19.84 -12.62
N ARG A 31 -8.31 19.99 -13.46
CA ARG A 31 -7.57 18.85 -13.99
C ARG A 31 -6.65 18.23 -12.95
N PHE A 32 -6.72 16.91 -12.86
CA PHE A 32 -5.80 16.05 -12.10
C PHE A 32 -5.61 14.72 -12.84
N ALA A 33 -4.65 13.92 -12.38
CA ALA A 33 -4.39 12.60 -12.92
C ALA A 33 -5.61 11.69 -12.69
N LEU A 34 -6.26 11.28 -13.78
CA LEU A 34 -7.42 10.40 -13.76
C LEU A 34 -6.99 8.93 -13.52
N PRO A 35 -7.88 8.05 -13.06
CA PRO A 35 -7.60 6.62 -13.14
C PRO A 35 -7.58 6.14 -14.60
N VAL A 36 -6.86 5.04 -14.85
CA VAL A 36 -6.79 4.43 -16.20
C VAL A 36 -8.20 4.07 -16.72
N GLY A 37 -8.46 4.27 -18.01
CA GLY A 37 -9.81 4.13 -18.57
C GLY A 37 -10.59 5.44 -18.63
N LEU A 38 -10.13 6.50 -17.96
CA LEU A 38 -10.68 7.84 -18.09
C LEU A 38 -9.60 8.81 -18.59
N VAL A 39 -9.98 9.71 -19.48
CA VAL A 39 -9.09 10.75 -20.03
C VAL A 39 -9.80 12.10 -20.03
N TRP A 40 -9.01 13.17 -20.05
CA TRP A 40 -9.53 14.52 -20.28
C TRP A 40 -9.64 14.77 -21.77
N ASN A 41 -10.84 15.10 -22.26
CA ASN A 41 -11.09 15.64 -23.58
C ASN A 41 -11.50 17.12 -23.42
N GLY A 42 -10.60 18.05 -23.72
CA GLY A 42 -10.78 19.44 -23.31
C GLY A 42 -10.91 19.54 -21.78
N ASP A 43 -12.03 20.11 -21.32
CA ASP A 43 -12.38 20.23 -19.90
C ASP A 43 -13.38 19.17 -19.41
N GLN A 44 -13.68 18.16 -20.22
CA GLN A 44 -14.58 17.05 -19.86
C GLN A 44 -13.80 15.77 -19.57
N ILE A 45 -14.26 15.02 -18.58
CA ILE A 45 -13.79 13.64 -18.36
C ILE A 45 -14.61 12.73 -19.28
N VAL A 46 -13.93 11.91 -20.06
CA VAL A 46 -14.56 10.92 -20.94
C VAL A 46 -13.91 9.56 -20.77
N ILE A 47 -14.62 8.51 -21.19
CA ILE A 47 -14.04 7.17 -21.30
C ILE A 47 -12.90 7.18 -22.33
N ASP A 48 -11.84 6.46 -22.01
CA ASP A 48 -10.66 6.31 -22.87
C ASP A 48 -11.05 5.87 -24.29
N PRO A 49 -10.59 6.55 -25.36
CA PRO A 49 -10.87 6.15 -26.73
C PRO A 49 -10.19 4.84 -27.14
N ASP A 50 -9.18 4.38 -26.39
CA ASP A 50 -8.53 3.08 -26.61
C ASP A 50 -9.47 1.92 -26.23
N GLN A 51 -9.82 1.10 -27.22
CA GLN A 51 -10.74 -0.03 -27.04
C GLN A 51 -10.19 -1.11 -26.12
N GLU A 52 -8.88 -1.37 -26.14
CA GLU A 52 -8.25 -2.37 -25.27
C GLU A 52 -8.31 -1.90 -23.81
N VAL A 53 -8.03 -0.61 -23.57
CA VAL A 53 -8.14 -0.02 -22.23
C VAL A 53 -9.58 -0.10 -21.72
N ARG A 54 -10.57 0.27 -22.56
CA ARG A 54 -11.99 0.13 -22.20
C ARG A 54 -12.35 -1.31 -21.86
N GLY A 55 -11.94 -2.25 -22.69
CA GLY A 55 -12.20 -3.68 -22.49
C GLY A 55 -11.61 -4.18 -21.17
N ALA A 56 -10.36 -3.85 -20.88
CA ALA A 56 -9.68 -4.29 -19.66
C ALA A 56 -10.34 -3.74 -18.39
N VAL A 57 -10.75 -2.46 -18.37
CA VAL A 57 -11.44 -1.86 -17.23
C VAL A 57 -12.86 -2.43 -17.04
N ARG A 58 -13.63 -2.59 -18.12
CA ARG A 58 -14.96 -3.24 -18.06
C ARG A 58 -14.86 -4.67 -17.52
N MET A 59 -13.87 -5.43 -18.00
CA MET A 59 -13.63 -6.80 -17.55
C MET A 59 -13.42 -6.90 -16.02
N VAL A 60 -12.75 -5.94 -15.39
CA VAL A 60 -12.62 -5.92 -13.92
C VAL A 60 -13.97 -5.85 -13.23
N PHE A 61 -14.86 -4.96 -13.66
CA PHE A 61 -16.20 -4.81 -13.05
C PHE A 61 -17.10 -6.00 -13.34
N ASP A 62 -17.02 -6.58 -14.54
CA ASP A 62 -17.84 -7.74 -14.93
C ASP A 62 -17.39 -9.02 -14.23
N LEU A 63 -16.08 -9.22 -14.09
CA LEU A 63 -15.56 -10.31 -13.26
C LEU A 63 -15.89 -10.10 -11.79
N PHE A 64 -15.79 -8.88 -11.26
CA PHE A 64 -16.14 -8.65 -9.85
C PHE A 64 -17.63 -8.91 -9.57
N ALA A 65 -18.51 -8.62 -10.53
CA ALA A 65 -19.93 -8.94 -10.41
C ALA A 65 -20.17 -10.46 -10.29
N ARG A 66 -19.35 -11.28 -10.95
CA ARG A 66 -19.40 -12.75 -10.94
C ARG A 66 -18.69 -13.36 -9.73
N GLU A 67 -17.41 -13.03 -9.54
CA GLU A 67 -16.53 -13.64 -8.54
C GLU A 67 -16.73 -13.08 -7.13
N SER A 68 -17.35 -11.90 -7.00
CA SER A 68 -17.65 -11.19 -5.75
C SER A 68 -16.45 -10.84 -4.85
N THR A 69 -15.22 -11.23 -5.21
CA THR A 69 -14.00 -10.95 -4.47
C THR A 69 -12.91 -10.36 -5.37
N ALA A 70 -12.10 -9.44 -4.83
CA ALA A 70 -10.97 -8.88 -5.57
C ALA A 70 -9.91 -9.95 -5.91
N PHE A 71 -9.75 -10.94 -5.03
CA PHE A 71 -8.90 -12.09 -5.27
C PHE A 71 -9.35 -12.90 -6.49
N GLY A 72 -10.64 -13.26 -6.57
CA GLY A 72 -11.20 -14.00 -7.70
C GLY A 72 -11.04 -13.27 -9.03
N VAL A 73 -11.17 -11.94 -9.04
CA VAL A 73 -10.89 -11.13 -10.24
C VAL A 73 -9.43 -11.28 -10.69
N VAL A 74 -8.45 -11.17 -9.78
CA VAL A 74 -7.03 -11.33 -10.13
C VAL A 74 -6.76 -12.74 -10.63
N GLN A 75 -7.30 -13.75 -9.95
CA GLN A 75 -7.17 -15.14 -10.34
C GLN A 75 -7.68 -15.34 -11.77
N ARG A 76 -8.87 -14.84 -12.08
CA ARG A 76 -9.48 -15.00 -13.41
C ARG A 76 -8.72 -14.23 -14.49
N PHE A 77 -8.20 -13.04 -14.20
CA PHE A 77 -7.29 -12.33 -15.09
C PHE A 77 -6.03 -13.15 -15.40
N ASN A 78 -5.43 -13.79 -14.39
CA ASN A 78 -4.25 -14.63 -14.57
C ASN A 78 -4.56 -15.89 -15.39
N GLU A 79 -5.67 -16.57 -15.12
CA GLU A 79 -6.12 -17.77 -15.87
C GLU A 79 -6.36 -17.47 -17.35
N LEU A 80 -6.91 -16.30 -17.66
CA LEU A 80 -7.18 -15.85 -19.03
C LEU A 80 -5.94 -15.22 -19.70
N GLY A 81 -4.80 -15.11 -19.00
CA GLY A 81 -3.59 -14.46 -19.53
C GLY A 81 -3.75 -12.95 -19.81
N LEU A 82 -4.75 -12.30 -19.21
CA LEU A 82 -5.08 -10.90 -19.47
C LEU A 82 -4.12 -9.96 -18.76
N ARG A 83 -3.75 -8.87 -19.45
CA ARG A 83 -2.98 -7.76 -18.88
C ARG A 83 -3.91 -6.60 -18.53
N PHE A 84 -3.49 -5.77 -17.60
CA PHE A 84 -4.20 -4.56 -17.20
C PHE A 84 -3.34 -3.33 -17.46
N PRO A 85 -3.91 -2.26 -18.01
CA PRO A 85 -3.17 -1.05 -18.35
C PRO A 85 -2.88 -0.20 -17.10
N ARG A 86 -1.76 0.50 -17.15
CA ARG A 86 -1.42 1.59 -16.24
C ARG A 86 -1.02 2.80 -17.07
N ARG A 87 -1.69 3.92 -16.85
CA ARG A 87 -1.24 5.21 -17.39
C ARG A 87 -0.18 5.82 -16.47
N ALA A 88 0.95 6.20 -17.06
CA ALA A 88 1.97 6.98 -16.38
C ALA A 88 1.57 8.46 -16.38
N TYR A 89 1.84 9.14 -15.26
CA TYR A 89 1.57 10.57 -15.10
C TYR A 89 2.85 11.26 -14.67
N GLY A 90 3.14 12.39 -15.32
CA GLY A 90 4.31 13.23 -15.05
C GLY A 90 5.61 12.72 -15.67
N GLY A 91 6.54 13.66 -15.86
CA GLY A 91 7.86 13.41 -16.44
C GLY A 91 7.81 12.97 -17.92
N ALA A 92 8.90 12.36 -18.40
CA ALA A 92 9.06 11.95 -19.80
C ALA A 92 8.10 10.83 -20.27
N TRP A 93 7.33 10.24 -19.35
CA TRP A 93 6.40 9.15 -19.60
C TRP A 93 4.94 9.58 -19.48
N ASP A 94 4.67 10.88 -19.34
CA ASP A 94 3.32 11.40 -19.16
C ASP A 94 2.38 10.94 -20.29
N GLY A 95 1.24 10.39 -19.90
CA GLY A 95 0.23 9.86 -20.82
C GLY A 95 0.54 8.47 -21.39
N LYS A 96 1.74 7.89 -21.24
CA LYS A 96 2.05 6.56 -21.80
C LYS A 96 1.34 5.42 -21.07
N LEU A 97 0.89 4.42 -21.83
CA LEU A 97 0.29 3.20 -21.30
C LEU A 97 1.34 2.10 -21.12
N ILE A 98 1.32 1.48 -19.94
CA ILE A 98 2.17 0.35 -19.57
C ILE A 98 1.25 -0.81 -19.21
N TRP A 99 1.36 -1.92 -19.92
CA TRP A 99 0.55 -3.11 -19.71
C TRP A 99 1.30 -4.12 -18.84
N GLY A 100 0.63 -4.64 -17.82
CA GLY A 100 1.23 -5.61 -16.92
C GLY A 100 0.20 -6.48 -16.23
N ARG A 101 0.65 -7.32 -15.30
CA ARG A 101 -0.24 -8.15 -14.48
C ARG A 101 -1.16 -7.27 -13.63
N LEU A 102 -2.43 -7.66 -13.55
CA LEU A 102 -3.35 -7.09 -12.58
C LEU A 102 -2.96 -7.55 -11.15
N THR A 103 -2.84 -6.62 -10.23
CA THR A 103 -2.52 -6.93 -8.82
C THR A 103 -3.76 -6.81 -7.95
N HIS A 104 -3.78 -7.49 -6.81
CA HIS A 104 -4.89 -7.41 -5.86
C HIS A 104 -5.16 -5.97 -5.41
N SER A 105 -4.08 -5.23 -5.08
CA SER A 105 -4.17 -3.81 -4.72
C SER A 105 -4.75 -2.94 -5.83
N ARG A 106 -4.46 -3.26 -7.10
CA ARG A 106 -4.98 -2.52 -8.25
C ARG A 106 -6.48 -2.75 -8.41
N VAL A 107 -6.95 -3.99 -8.27
CA VAL A 107 -8.39 -4.30 -8.30
C VAL A 107 -9.13 -3.52 -7.23
N LEU A 108 -8.66 -3.55 -5.98
CA LEU A 108 -9.24 -2.76 -4.89
C LEU A 108 -9.28 -1.27 -5.23
N GLY A 109 -8.20 -0.73 -5.79
CA GLY A 109 -8.12 0.67 -6.21
C GLY A 109 -9.10 1.03 -7.32
N VAL A 110 -9.35 0.12 -8.28
CA VAL A 110 -10.33 0.32 -9.36
C VAL A 110 -11.75 0.29 -8.79
N LEU A 111 -12.10 -0.77 -8.07
CA LEU A 111 -13.45 -0.98 -7.53
C LEU A 111 -13.85 0.08 -6.49
N ALA A 112 -12.89 0.65 -5.76
CA ALA A 112 -13.14 1.69 -4.75
C ALA A 112 -13.06 3.12 -5.31
N ASN A 113 -12.86 3.31 -6.62
CA ASN A 113 -12.72 4.65 -7.19
C ASN A 113 -14.06 5.17 -7.75
N PRO A 114 -14.63 6.24 -7.15
CA PRO A 114 -15.93 6.78 -7.56
C PRO A 114 -15.93 7.39 -8.97
N SER A 115 -14.77 7.72 -9.55
CA SER A 115 -14.71 8.23 -10.93
C SER A 115 -15.23 7.21 -11.94
N TYR A 116 -15.08 5.91 -11.69
CA TYR A 116 -15.69 4.91 -12.58
C TYR A 116 -17.21 4.86 -12.48
N ALA A 117 -17.80 5.51 -11.49
CA ALA A 117 -19.24 5.67 -11.31
C ALA A 117 -19.75 7.03 -11.83
N GLY A 118 -18.95 7.74 -12.64
CA GLY A 118 -19.31 9.05 -13.19
C GLY A 118 -19.17 10.21 -12.20
N MET A 119 -18.64 9.96 -10.99
CA MET A 119 -18.51 10.99 -9.96
C MET A 119 -17.19 11.74 -10.09
N TYR A 120 -17.26 13.06 -10.18
CA TYR A 120 -16.08 13.90 -10.03
C TYR A 120 -15.82 14.14 -8.53
N VAL A 121 -14.60 13.83 -8.07
CA VAL A 121 -14.25 13.95 -6.65
C VAL A 121 -12.92 14.64 -6.48
N PHE A 122 -12.91 15.72 -5.69
CA PHE A 122 -11.70 16.41 -5.28
C PHE A 122 -11.55 16.43 -3.75
N GLY A 123 -10.32 16.27 -3.27
CA GLY A 123 -10.01 16.23 -1.84
C GLY A 123 -10.07 14.84 -1.20
N ARG A 124 -10.06 13.76 -2.01
CA ARG A 124 -9.86 12.37 -1.51
C ARG A 124 -8.55 12.22 -0.77
N TYR A 125 -7.51 12.88 -1.26
CA TYR A 125 -6.22 12.99 -0.61
C TYR A 125 -6.01 14.44 -0.21
N GLN A 126 -5.75 14.67 1.08
CA GLN A 126 -5.49 16.00 1.62
C GLN A 126 -4.10 16.03 2.24
N SER A 127 -3.43 17.17 2.11
CA SER A 127 -2.12 17.38 2.73
C SER A 127 -2.30 17.85 4.17
N SER A 128 -1.85 17.06 5.14
CA SER A 128 -1.69 17.48 6.53
C SER A 128 -0.25 17.95 6.76
N LYS A 129 -0.09 19.01 7.55
CA LYS A 129 1.21 19.41 8.08
C LYS A 129 1.28 18.94 9.51
N GLU A 130 2.26 18.11 9.82
CA GLU A 130 2.54 17.61 11.16
C GLU A 130 3.86 18.24 11.63
N VAL A 131 3.89 18.74 12.87
CA VAL A 131 5.12 19.21 13.51
C VAL A 131 5.71 18.01 14.24
N GLU A 132 6.87 17.55 13.79
CA GLU A 132 7.58 16.46 14.47
C GLU A 132 8.13 16.97 15.83
N PRO A 133 8.40 16.07 16.81
CA PRO A 133 8.97 16.47 18.10
C PRO A 133 10.31 17.22 17.99
N SER A 134 11.02 17.06 16.87
CA SER A 134 12.24 17.81 16.52
C SER A 134 11.99 19.25 16.09
N GLY A 135 10.73 19.67 15.93
CA GLY A 135 10.34 20.98 15.39
C GLY A 135 10.24 21.04 13.86
N GLU A 136 10.56 19.95 13.15
CA GLU A 136 10.47 19.90 11.68
C GLU A 136 9.01 19.78 11.21
N ILE A 137 8.62 20.62 10.24
CA ILE A 137 7.28 20.56 9.64
C ILE A 137 7.29 19.56 8.49
N ARG A 138 6.62 18.44 8.67
CA ARG A 138 6.47 17.43 7.62
C ARG A 138 5.09 17.48 7.00
N SER A 139 5.04 17.59 5.68
CA SER A 139 3.79 17.50 4.94
C SER A 139 3.53 16.04 4.56
N ARG A 140 2.37 15.50 4.93
CA ARG A 140 1.95 14.14 4.58
C ARG A 140 0.63 14.19 3.82
N SER A 141 0.50 13.36 2.79
CA SER A 141 -0.77 13.17 2.10
C SER A 141 -1.56 12.07 2.80
N ARG A 142 -2.78 12.38 3.23
CA ARG A 142 -3.69 11.46 3.90
C ARG A 142 -4.90 11.18 3.03
N LEU A 143 -5.28 9.91 2.91
CA LEU A 143 -6.56 9.51 2.34
C LEU A 143 -7.68 9.87 3.33
N MET A 144 -8.68 10.60 2.87
CA MET A 144 -9.81 11.05 3.67
C MET A 144 -11.00 10.09 3.57
N PRO A 145 -11.75 9.91 4.66
CA PRO A 145 -13.07 9.28 4.59
C PRO A 145 -14.00 10.10 3.69
N GLN A 146 -15.06 9.46 3.22
CA GLN A 146 -15.90 9.98 2.13
C GLN A 146 -16.65 11.26 2.49
N ASP A 147 -17.13 11.34 3.73
CA ASP A 147 -17.76 12.50 4.34
C ASP A 147 -16.82 13.73 4.43
N ALA A 148 -15.51 13.50 4.47
CA ALA A 148 -14.49 14.55 4.48
C ALA A 148 -13.92 14.89 3.09
N TRP A 149 -14.51 14.36 2.00
CA TRP A 149 -14.15 14.78 0.65
C TRP A 149 -14.64 16.21 0.42
N ARG A 150 -13.77 17.07 -0.12
CA ARG A 150 -14.07 18.51 -0.23
C ARG A 150 -15.15 18.79 -1.26
N ILE A 151 -15.12 18.06 -2.38
CA ILE A 151 -16.02 18.26 -3.51
C ILE A 151 -16.37 16.89 -4.06
N VAL A 152 -17.68 16.66 -4.22
CA VAL A 152 -18.26 15.47 -4.85
C VAL A 152 -19.35 15.98 -5.78
N ILE A 153 -19.20 15.72 -7.08
CA ILE A 153 -20.19 16.06 -8.09
C ILE A 153 -20.66 14.73 -8.69
N PRO A 154 -21.87 14.25 -8.33
CA PRO A 154 -22.46 13.06 -8.94
C PRO A 154 -22.79 13.33 -10.41
N ASP A 155 -22.91 12.26 -11.20
CA ASP A 155 -23.34 12.30 -12.61
C ASP A 155 -22.58 13.33 -13.48
N HIS A 156 -21.30 13.55 -13.18
CA HIS A 156 -20.47 14.54 -13.84
C HIS A 156 -20.01 14.08 -15.23
N HIS A 157 -19.76 12.78 -15.40
CA HIS A 157 -19.27 12.20 -16.65
C HIS A 157 -19.76 10.77 -16.81
N GLU A 158 -19.59 10.22 -18.02
CA GLU A 158 -19.87 8.81 -18.27
C GLU A 158 -18.93 7.92 -17.45
N GLY A 159 -19.52 7.08 -16.60
CA GLY A 159 -18.81 6.06 -15.82
C GLY A 159 -18.80 4.69 -16.52
N TYR A 160 -17.91 3.81 -16.09
CA TYR A 160 -17.93 2.39 -16.45
C TYR A 160 -19.05 1.61 -15.74
N ILE A 161 -19.53 2.13 -14.62
CA ILE A 161 -20.64 1.59 -13.83
C ILE A 161 -21.55 2.73 -13.38
N CYS A 162 -22.78 2.42 -12.98
CA CYS A 162 -23.68 3.39 -12.35
C CYS A 162 -23.36 3.57 -10.85
N ALA A 163 -23.92 4.62 -10.24
CA ALA A 163 -23.77 4.92 -8.81
C ALA A 163 -24.23 3.76 -7.91
N ASP A 164 -25.36 3.11 -8.22
CA ASP A 164 -25.88 1.99 -7.43
C ASP A 164 -24.91 0.81 -7.44
N ARG A 165 -24.36 0.45 -8.62
CA ARG A 165 -23.36 -0.61 -8.73
C ARG A 165 -22.09 -0.26 -7.96
N PHE A 166 -21.72 1.01 -7.87
CA PHE A 166 -20.59 1.45 -7.05
C PHE A 166 -20.85 1.22 -5.55
N VAL A 167 -22.04 1.58 -5.05
CA VAL A 167 -22.42 1.34 -3.65
C VAL A 167 -22.40 -0.16 -3.33
N VAL A 168 -23.04 -0.99 -4.17
CA VAL A 168 -23.03 -2.45 -4.01
C VAL A 168 -21.61 -3.00 -4.03
N ASN A 169 -20.74 -2.52 -4.92
CA ASN A 169 -19.36 -2.96 -4.96
C ASN A 169 -18.61 -2.59 -3.67
N ARG A 170 -18.87 -1.41 -3.11
CA ARG A 170 -18.26 -0.94 -1.85
C ARG A 170 -18.69 -1.79 -0.66
N GLU A 171 -19.96 -2.14 -0.58
CA GLU A 171 -20.49 -3.04 0.45
C GLU A 171 -19.87 -4.43 0.37
N ARG A 172 -19.83 -5.01 -0.83
CA ARG A 172 -19.15 -6.31 -1.06
C ARG A 172 -17.68 -6.26 -0.67
N LEU A 173 -16.96 -5.19 -1.03
CA LEU A 173 -15.57 -5.02 -0.62
C LEU A 173 -15.41 -4.88 0.89
N ALA A 174 -16.34 -4.22 1.57
CA ALA A 174 -16.33 -4.10 3.03
C ALA A 174 -16.59 -5.45 3.69
N ALA A 175 -17.59 -6.21 3.22
CA ALA A 175 -17.91 -7.56 3.70
C ALA A 175 -16.77 -8.56 3.49
N ASN A 176 -15.98 -8.40 2.42
CA ASN A 176 -14.81 -9.23 2.13
C ASN A 176 -13.60 -8.93 3.03
N ARG A 177 -13.64 -7.89 3.88
CA ARG A 177 -12.52 -7.60 4.79
C ARG A 177 -12.50 -8.61 5.92
N THR A 178 -11.45 -9.42 5.97
CA THR A 178 -11.22 -10.38 7.06
C THR A 178 -10.56 -9.77 8.29
N ASN A 179 -10.07 -8.53 8.19
CA ASN A 179 -9.49 -7.79 9.31
C ASN A 179 -10.34 -6.52 9.48
N GLY A 180 -11.21 -6.49 10.49
CA GLY A 180 -12.02 -5.32 10.83
C GLY A 180 -11.16 -4.12 11.24
N GLU A 181 -11.72 -2.91 11.16
CA GLU A 181 -11.07 -1.68 11.66
C GLU A 181 -10.94 -1.71 13.19
N GLU A 182 -11.83 -2.45 13.86
CA GLU A 182 -11.71 -2.84 15.25
C GLU A 182 -11.08 -4.24 15.32
N LEU A 183 -9.79 -4.29 15.64
CA LEU A 183 -9.27 -5.48 16.33
C LEU A 183 -9.83 -5.38 17.76
N PRO A 184 -10.65 -6.35 18.23
CA PRO A 184 -11.14 -6.32 19.59
C PRO A 184 -9.96 -6.58 20.53
N GLY A 185 -9.33 -5.50 21.00
CA GLY A 185 -8.27 -5.53 21.99
C GLY A 185 -7.10 -4.61 21.67
N PRO A 186 -6.35 -4.19 22.70
CA PRO A 186 -5.10 -3.46 22.50
C PRO A 186 -4.16 -4.27 21.61
N VAL A 187 -3.31 -3.57 20.83
CA VAL A 187 -2.19 -4.19 20.10
C VAL A 187 -1.34 -4.94 21.13
N ARG A 188 -1.55 -6.25 21.26
CA ARG A 188 -0.75 -7.08 22.14
C ARG A 188 0.62 -7.25 21.49
N GLU A 189 1.67 -7.31 22.31
CA GLU A 189 2.95 -7.83 21.87
C GLU A 189 2.68 -9.22 21.28
N GLY A 190 2.94 -9.39 19.98
CA GLY A 190 2.67 -10.65 19.31
C GLY A 190 3.53 -11.76 19.90
N LEU A 191 3.03 -13.00 19.92
CA LEU A 191 3.74 -14.19 20.43
C LEU A 191 4.93 -14.62 19.54
N CYS A 192 5.28 -13.84 18.51
CA CYS A 192 6.35 -14.14 17.55
C CYS A 192 7.53 -13.19 17.76
N LEU A 193 8.68 -13.74 18.19
CA LEU A 193 9.90 -12.96 18.45
C LEU A 193 10.48 -12.30 17.18
N LEU A 194 10.35 -12.97 16.04
CA LEU A 194 11.01 -12.63 14.77
C LEU A 194 10.07 -11.94 13.78
N GLN A 195 8.97 -11.35 14.27
CA GLN A 195 8.01 -10.63 13.45
C GLN A 195 8.69 -9.52 12.64
N GLY A 196 8.54 -9.58 11.31
CA GLY A 196 9.09 -8.57 10.40
C GLY A 196 10.59 -8.71 10.08
N LEU A 197 11.30 -9.65 10.70
CA LEU A 197 12.73 -9.91 10.48
C LEU A 197 12.98 -11.02 9.45
N LEU A 198 12.11 -12.03 9.38
CA LEU A 198 12.29 -13.19 8.53
C LEU A 198 12.00 -12.90 7.05
N LEU A 199 12.81 -13.47 6.16
CA LEU A 199 12.62 -13.47 4.71
C LEU A 199 12.34 -14.89 4.19
N CYS A 200 11.49 -14.98 3.18
CA CYS A 200 11.12 -16.26 2.57
C CYS A 200 12.22 -16.75 1.64
N GLY A 201 12.78 -17.93 1.90
CA GLY A 201 13.80 -18.54 1.04
C GLY A 201 13.33 -18.85 -0.39
N VAL A 202 12.01 -18.91 -0.64
CA VAL A 202 11.44 -19.21 -1.96
C VAL A 202 11.21 -17.95 -2.81
N CYS A 203 10.82 -16.82 -2.21
CA CYS A 203 10.44 -15.61 -2.96
C CYS A 203 11.08 -14.31 -2.47
N GLY A 204 11.92 -14.36 -1.43
CA GLY A 204 12.63 -13.20 -0.87
C GLY A 204 11.75 -12.18 -0.13
N ARG A 205 10.43 -12.38 -0.07
CA ARG A 205 9.52 -11.47 0.66
C ARG A 205 9.53 -11.75 2.15
N ARG A 206 9.25 -10.72 2.96
CA ARG A 206 9.11 -10.84 4.42
C ARG A 206 7.98 -11.81 4.79
N LEU A 207 8.19 -12.60 5.84
CA LEU A 207 7.13 -13.43 6.42
C LEU A 207 6.23 -12.54 7.28
N GLY A 208 4.93 -12.84 7.24
CA GLY A 208 3.96 -12.34 8.22
C GLY A 208 3.76 -13.35 9.34
N VAL A 209 3.06 -12.92 10.38
CA VAL A 209 2.60 -13.78 11.46
C VAL A 209 1.14 -14.15 11.19
N ARG A 210 0.80 -15.42 11.38
CA ARG A 210 -0.58 -15.90 11.40
C ARG A 210 -0.80 -16.66 12.69
N TYR A 211 -1.93 -16.43 13.33
CA TYR A 211 -2.35 -17.20 14.49
C TYR A 211 -3.34 -18.26 14.06
N THR A 212 -3.16 -19.48 14.55
CA THR A 212 -3.97 -20.65 14.19
C THR A 212 -4.51 -21.36 15.44
N GLY A 213 -5.41 -22.33 15.22
CA GLY A 213 -6.08 -23.09 16.27
C GLY A 213 -7.26 -22.35 16.92
N ASN A 214 -8.03 -23.09 17.72
CA ASN A 214 -9.17 -22.53 18.46
C ASN A 214 -8.65 -21.51 19.49
N GLY A 215 -9.01 -20.24 19.32
CA GLY A 215 -8.56 -19.14 20.18
C GLY A 215 -7.32 -18.38 19.69
N GLY A 216 -6.72 -18.74 18.55
CA GLY A 216 -5.64 -17.95 17.93
C GLY A 216 -4.34 -17.90 18.74
N ILE A 217 -4.03 -18.98 19.47
CA ILE A 217 -2.86 -19.05 20.36
C ILE A 217 -1.65 -19.77 19.74
N TYR A 218 -1.78 -20.30 18.52
CA TYR A 218 -0.67 -20.99 17.83
C TYR A 218 -0.08 -20.12 16.72
N PRO A 219 0.93 -19.28 17.03
CA PRO A 219 1.63 -18.45 16.07
C PRO A 219 2.48 -19.24 15.07
N ILE A 220 2.33 -18.91 13.79
CA ILE A 220 3.16 -19.41 12.70
C ILE A 220 3.72 -18.23 11.88
N TYR A 221 4.93 -18.40 11.36
CA TYR A 221 5.47 -17.51 10.34
C TYR A 221 5.05 -18.00 8.95
N GLN A 222 4.45 -17.12 8.16
CA GLN A 222 3.90 -17.49 6.86
C GLN A 222 4.24 -16.47 5.77
N CYS A 223 4.69 -16.97 4.62
CA CYS A 223 4.85 -16.17 3.42
C CYS A 223 3.68 -16.40 2.46
N VAL A 224 2.72 -15.48 2.45
CA VAL A 224 1.50 -15.56 1.62
C VAL A 224 1.52 -14.62 0.41
N TRP A 225 2.66 -14.03 0.06
CA TRP A 225 2.71 -13.01 -1.00
C TRP A 225 2.25 -13.54 -2.37
N LYS A 226 2.78 -14.69 -2.82
CA LYS A 226 2.36 -15.29 -4.09
C LYS A 226 0.88 -15.67 -4.08
N HIS A 227 0.41 -16.22 -2.96
CA HIS A 227 -1.01 -16.53 -2.78
C HIS A 227 -1.86 -15.28 -2.89
N ARG A 228 -1.59 -14.21 -2.11
CA ARG A 228 -2.36 -12.94 -2.14
C ARG A 228 -2.42 -12.27 -3.51
N GLU A 229 -1.46 -12.54 -4.38
CA GLU A 229 -1.40 -12.04 -5.76
C GLU A 229 -1.92 -13.06 -6.81
N ALA A 230 -2.60 -14.12 -6.35
CA ALA A 230 -3.13 -15.23 -7.15
C ALA A 230 -2.08 -15.86 -8.10
N LEU A 231 -0.83 -15.96 -7.66
CA LEU A 231 0.28 -16.58 -8.39
C LEU A 231 0.57 -18.02 -7.96
N ALA A 232 0.00 -18.44 -6.84
CA ALA A 232 0.13 -19.78 -6.31
C ALA A 232 -1.09 -20.10 -5.44
N PRO A 233 -1.57 -21.35 -5.43
CA PRO A 233 -2.73 -21.75 -4.63
C PRO A 233 -2.43 -21.84 -3.13
N ARG A 234 -1.15 -21.82 -2.74
CA ARG A 234 -0.71 -21.96 -1.34
C ARG A 234 0.36 -20.95 -0.97
N ALA A 235 0.56 -20.77 0.33
CA ALA A 235 1.68 -20.00 0.87
C ALA A 235 3.02 -20.58 0.38
N CYS A 236 4.01 -19.70 0.14
CA CYS A 236 5.36 -20.13 -0.25
C CYS A 236 6.05 -20.93 0.85
N LEU A 237 5.79 -20.55 2.10
CA LEU A 237 6.41 -21.12 3.30
C LEU A 237 5.46 -20.91 4.47
N SER A 238 5.39 -21.91 5.36
CA SER A 238 4.64 -21.88 6.61
C SER A 238 5.43 -22.66 7.65
N VAL A 239 5.82 -22.01 8.75
CA VAL A 239 6.68 -22.61 9.79
C VAL A 239 6.13 -22.25 11.16
N PRO A 240 6.00 -23.20 12.11
CA PRO A 240 5.67 -22.90 13.50
C PRO A 240 6.70 -21.94 14.10
N SER A 241 6.23 -20.95 14.87
CA SER A 241 7.14 -19.94 15.44
C SER A 241 8.04 -20.52 16.55
N ALA A 242 7.47 -21.28 17.48
CA ALA A 242 8.17 -21.77 18.67
C ALA A 242 9.55 -22.43 18.40
N PRO A 243 9.69 -23.44 17.52
CA PRO A 243 11.00 -24.05 17.28
C PRO A 243 11.99 -23.09 16.62
N LEU A 244 11.51 -22.17 15.79
CA LEU A 244 12.37 -21.19 15.12
C LEU A 244 12.83 -20.10 16.09
N ASP A 245 11.91 -19.58 16.90
CA ASP A 245 12.18 -18.58 17.91
C ASP A 245 13.13 -19.13 18.97
N GLN A 246 12.95 -20.37 19.42
CA GLN A 246 13.87 -21.04 20.35
C GLN A 246 15.27 -21.17 19.73
N ALA A 247 15.39 -21.68 18.50
CA ALA A 247 16.69 -21.88 17.88
C ALA A 247 17.46 -20.55 17.67
N ILE A 248 16.76 -19.46 17.36
CA ILE A 248 17.38 -18.14 17.24
C ILE A 248 17.71 -17.57 18.63
N THR A 249 16.84 -17.76 19.62
CA THR A 249 17.08 -17.35 21.01
C THR A 249 18.33 -18.02 21.56
N ASP A 250 18.45 -19.34 21.41
CA ASP A 250 19.60 -20.12 21.88
C ASP A 250 20.91 -19.64 21.25
N ARG A 251 20.89 -19.34 19.95
CA ARG A 251 22.07 -18.78 19.25
C ARG A 251 22.41 -17.38 19.72
N LEU A 252 21.41 -16.51 19.92
CA LEU A 252 21.63 -15.15 20.41
C LEU A 252 22.20 -15.18 21.84
N VAL A 253 21.60 -15.97 22.73
CA VAL A 253 22.07 -16.13 24.11
C VAL A 253 23.47 -16.71 24.15
N SER A 254 23.77 -17.72 23.34
CA SER A 254 25.12 -18.31 23.26
C SER A 254 26.17 -17.33 22.73
N ALA A 255 25.78 -16.36 21.92
CA ALA A 255 26.67 -15.33 21.40
C ALA A 255 26.91 -14.19 22.40
N ILE A 256 26.08 -14.07 23.44
CA ILE A 256 26.24 -13.07 24.51
C ILE A 256 27.19 -13.65 25.57
N THR A 257 28.47 -13.29 25.45
CA THR A 257 29.50 -13.59 26.45
C THR A 257 29.87 -12.35 27.26
N PRO A 258 30.46 -12.48 28.47
CA PRO A 258 30.95 -11.34 29.23
C PRO A 258 31.85 -10.40 28.41
N VAL A 259 32.72 -10.97 27.57
CA VAL A 259 33.59 -10.23 26.65
C VAL A 259 32.78 -9.42 25.63
N THR A 260 31.72 -9.99 25.03
CA THR A 260 30.87 -9.24 24.09
C THR A 260 30.07 -8.13 24.78
N ILE A 261 29.69 -8.32 26.04
CA ILE A 261 29.00 -7.31 26.85
C ILE A 261 29.96 -6.16 27.16
N GLU A 262 31.19 -6.46 27.57
CA GLU A 262 32.22 -5.46 27.82
C GLU A 262 32.56 -4.66 26.56
N LEU A 263 32.72 -5.33 25.41
CA LEU A 263 32.93 -4.67 24.13
C LEU A 263 31.77 -3.75 23.75
N ALA A 264 30.52 -4.19 23.94
CA ALA A 264 29.34 -3.36 23.69
C ALA A 264 29.24 -2.17 24.66
N ARG A 265 29.64 -2.33 25.92
CA ARG A 265 29.73 -1.24 26.91
C ARG A 265 30.80 -0.24 26.52
N SER A 266 31.99 -0.70 26.15
CA SER A 266 33.12 0.13 25.70
C SER A 266 32.81 0.89 24.41
N ALA A 267 32.09 0.27 23.46
CA ALA A 267 31.62 0.94 22.25
C ALA A 267 30.59 2.05 22.54
N ARG A 268 29.76 1.87 23.58
CA ARG A 268 28.82 2.90 24.04
C ARG A 268 29.51 4.04 24.77
N SER A 269 30.54 3.78 25.56
CA SER A 269 31.30 4.81 26.30
C SER A 269 32.37 5.50 25.45
N GLY A 270 32.87 4.87 24.37
CA GLY A 270 33.81 5.46 23.42
C GLY A 270 33.18 6.30 22.28
N GLY A 271 31.84 6.33 22.22
CA GLY A 271 31.08 7.00 21.16
C GLY A 271 30.69 8.45 21.49
N CYS A 272 31.63 9.28 21.92
CA CYS A 272 31.46 10.74 21.91
C CYS A 272 32.85 11.40 21.79
N GLY A 273 33.43 11.37 20.59
CA GLY A 273 34.68 12.08 20.31
C GLY A 273 35.57 11.44 19.26
N SER A 274 35.12 11.37 18.01
CA SER A 274 35.95 11.64 16.81
C SER A 274 35.25 11.14 15.55
N SER A 275 35.17 12.03 14.58
CA SER A 275 34.70 11.80 13.23
C SER A 275 35.71 10.98 12.42
N GLY A 276 35.19 10.02 11.64
CA GLY A 276 35.72 9.71 10.31
C GLY A 276 36.84 8.68 10.17
N ARG A 277 36.50 7.39 10.16
CA ARG A 277 36.79 6.50 9.01
C ARG A 277 36.02 5.18 9.14
N ALA A 278 35.33 4.81 8.07
CA ALA A 278 34.59 3.58 7.98
C ALA A 278 35.51 2.35 8.03
N THR A 279 35.38 1.54 9.07
CA THR A 279 35.65 0.10 9.02
C THR A 279 34.30 -0.61 9.03
N ARG A 280 33.82 -0.96 7.83
CA ARG A 280 32.73 -1.92 7.67
C ARG A 280 33.22 -3.26 8.26
N PRO A 281 32.58 -3.84 9.29
CA PRO A 281 32.77 -5.25 9.55
C PRO A 281 32.16 -5.98 8.36
N SER A 282 32.96 -6.80 7.67
CA SER A 282 32.46 -7.69 6.64
C SER A 282 31.60 -8.76 7.31
N TRP A 283 30.31 -8.47 7.50
CA TRP A 283 29.31 -9.51 7.62
C TRP A 283 29.19 -10.16 6.24
N ARG A 284 30.16 -11.01 5.89
CA ARG A 284 30.01 -11.93 4.77
C ARG A 284 28.80 -12.78 5.09
N SER A 285 27.89 -12.79 4.13
CA SER A 285 26.64 -13.50 4.10
C SER A 285 26.85 -14.99 4.34
N GLY A 286 26.77 -15.41 5.60
CA GLY A 286 26.49 -16.79 5.95
C GLY A 286 25.00 -17.05 5.71
N ALA A 287 24.60 -17.18 4.44
CA ALA A 287 23.29 -17.72 4.09
C ALA A 287 23.26 -19.17 4.57
N THR A 288 22.86 -19.38 5.83
CA THR A 288 22.68 -20.71 6.37
C THR A 288 21.40 -21.25 5.75
N LYS A 289 21.52 -22.00 4.65
CA LYS A 289 20.44 -22.84 4.14
C LYS A 289 20.13 -23.86 5.23
N LEU A 290 19.08 -23.63 6.00
CA LEU A 290 18.45 -24.71 6.76
C LEU A 290 17.65 -25.55 5.76
N SER A 291 18.24 -26.65 5.31
CA SER A 291 17.55 -27.74 4.64
C SER A 291 16.66 -28.46 5.65
N ILE A 292 15.35 -28.32 5.47
CA ILE A 292 14.33 -29.09 6.19
C ILE A 292 14.19 -30.43 5.45
N PRO A 293 14.33 -31.60 6.10
CA PRO A 293 14.10 -32.89 5.44
C PRO A 293 12.62 -33.03 5.06
N PRO A 294 12.29 -33.72 3.94
CA PRO A 294 10.90 -33.98 3.59
C PRO A 294 10.27 -34.90 4.64
N THR A 295 9.19 -34.45 5.25
CA THR A 295 8.24 -35.34 5.93
C THR A 295 7.57 -36.20 4.85
N GLY A 296 7.74 -37.52 4.97
CA GLY A 296 6.97 -38.51 4.21
C GLY A 296 5.49 -38.47 4.51
#